data_AF-U7QZH8-F1
#
_entry.id   AF-U7QZH8-F1
#
_cell.length_a   1.000
_cell.length_b   1.000
_cell.length_c   1.000
_cell.angle_alpha   90.00
_cell.angle_beta   90.00
_cell.angle_gamma   90.00
#
_symmetry.space_group_name_H-M   'P 1'
#
loop_
_entity.id
_entity.type
_entity.pdbx_description
1 polymer ?
#
loop_
_entity_poly.entity_id
_entity_poly.type
_entity_poly.pdbx_seq_one_letter_code
_entity_poly.pdbx_strand_id
1 'polypeptide(L)'
;MRRRLAPGLWQYYSLESGHEQPTVVIAPFGGGNAYSMADGGHTDLWVTEAHLLAWAQFTQSYFKAVLLHGGHFYYRENLQGVCHAINTALSENDNRRKITDEK
;
A
#
# COMPACT_ATOMS: atom_id res chain seq x y z
N MET A 1 14.70 -8.53 10.83
CA MET A 1 14.65 -7.28 11.63
C MET A 1 14.42 -6.09 10.71
N ARG A 2 13.67 -5.05 11.10
CA ARG A 2 13.44 -3.85 10.26
C ARG A 2 13.90 -2.57 10.97
N ARG A 3 14.49 -1.64 10.21
CA ARG A 3 14.96 -0.33 10.70
C ARG A 3 14.53 0.77 9.73
N ARG A 4 13.89 1.83 10.24
CA ARG A 4 13.64 3.06 9.48
C ARG A 4 14.93 3.88 9.46
N LEU A 5 15.41 4.25 8.27
CA LEU A 5 16.62 5.07 8.11
C LEU A 5 16.29 6.55 7.98
N ALA A 6 15.22 6.88 7.27
CA ALA A 6 14.69 8.23 7.08
C ALA A 6 13.18 8.16 6.78
N PRO A 7 12.44 9.28 6.74
CA PRO A 7 11.10 9.29 6.16
C PRO A 7 11.12 8.72 4.74
N GLY A 8 10.31 7.69 4.51
CA GLY A 8 10.24 7.01 3.22
C GLY A 8 11.38 6.06 2.87
N LEU A 9 12.31 5.80 3.80
CA LEU A 9 13.45 4.91 3.58
C LEU A 9 13.55 3.84 4.66
N TRP A 10 13.42 2.59 4.24
CA TRP A 10 13.39 1.44 5.14
C TRP A 10 14.47 0.42 4.77
N GLN A 11 15.05 -0.18 5.81
CA GLN A 11 16.05 -1.22 5.69
C GLN A 11 15.53 -2.50 6.34
N TYR A 12 15.64 -3.61 5.61
CA TYR A 12 15.18 -4.93 6.02
C TYR A 12 16.34 -5.90 6.08
N TYR A 13 16.36 -6.67 7.15
CA TYR A 13 17.25 -7.80 7.35
C TYR A 13 16.38 -9.06 7.34
N SER A 14 16.52 -9.88 6.32
CA SER A 14 15.92 -11.21 6.30
C SER A 14 16.80 -12.14 7.15
N LEU A 15 16.22 -12.74 8.18
CA LEU A 15 16.91 -13.76 8.99
C LEU A 15 16.93 -15.13 8.30
N GLU A 16 16.12 -15.31 7.25
CA GLU A 16 15.90 -16.61 6.59
C GLU A 16 16.84 -16.85 5.39
N SER A 17 17.44 -15.79 4.84
CA SER A 17 18.12 -15.89 3.54
C SER A 17 19.64 -16.09 3.61
N GLY A 18 20.26 -16.14 4.80
CA GLY A 18 21.73 -16.27 4.93
C GLY A 18 22.55 -15.13 4.29
N HIS A 19 21.89 -14.18 3.63
CA HIS A 19 22.47 -13.00 3.03
C HIS A 19 22.48 -11.88 4.06
N GLU A 20 23.69 -11.50 4.49
CA GLU A 20 23.93 -10.37 5.39
C GLU A 20 23.62 -9.00 4.76
N GLN A 21 23.28 -8.96 3.47
CA GLN A 21 23.04 -7.70 2.79
C GLN A 21 21.61 -7.20 3.04
N PRO A 22 21.47 -6.01 3.63
CA PRO A 22 20.16 -5.44 3.90
C PRO A 22 19.46 -5.03 2.61
N THR A 23 18.19 -5.42 2.45
CA THR A 23 17.32 -4.88 1.40
C THR A 23 16.87 -3.49 1.79
N VAL A 24 17.08 -2.51 0.91
CA VAL A 24 16.60 -1.14 1.09
C VAL A 24 15.36 -0.92 0.22
N VAL A 25 14.28 -0.50 0.85
CA VAL A 25 13.03 -0.13 0.17
C VAL A 25 12.85 1.38 0.28
N ILE A 26 12.76 2.04 -0.88
CA ILE A 26 12.30 3.43 -0.97
C ILE A 26 10.78 3.36 -1.06
N ALA A 27 10.11 3.72 0.02
CA ALA A 27 8.68 3.87 0.07
C ALA A 27 8.42 5.37 0.26
N PRO A 28 8.35 6.20 -0.79
CA PRO A 28 8.29 7.66 -0.66
C PRO A 28 7.05 8.15 0.14
N PHE A 29 6.04 7.29 0.30
CA PHE A 29 4.88 7.50 1.18
C PHE A 29 4.93 6.68 2.49
N GLY A 30 5.90 5.77 2.59
CA GLY A 30 6.13 4.87 3.71
C GLY A 30 6.74 5.58 4.92
N GLY A 31 5.89 5.94 5.87
CA GLY A 31 6.26 6.59 7.13
C GLY A 31 5.79 8.03 7.23
N GLY A 32 4.99 8.50 6.27
CA GLY A 32 4.21 9.73 6.38
C GLY A 32 2.78 9.48 6.86
N ASN A 33 2.03 10.57 7.07
CA ASN A 33 0.61 10.55 7.45
C ASN A 33 -0.34 10.54 6.23
N ALA A 34 0.18 10.20 5.05
CA ALA A 34 -0.62 10.15 3.83
C ALA A 34 -1.58 8.95 3.85
N TYR A 35 -2.85 9.20 3.53
CA TYR A 35 -3.79 8.13 3.20
C TYR A 35 -3.18 7.28 2.10
N SER A 36 -3.12 5.97 2.33
CA SER A 36 -2.44 5.03 1.43
C SER A 36 -3.40 3.93 0.99
N MET A 37 -3.28 3.51 -0.26
CA MET A 37 -4.06 2.42 -0.83
C MET A 37 -3.13 1.48 -1.59
N ALA A 38 -3.39 0.18 -1.50
CA ALA A 38 -2.79 -0.84 -2.37
C ALA A 38 -3.89 -1.62 -3.09
N ASP A 39 -3.70 -1.87 -4.38
CA ASP A 39 -4.63 -2.62 -5.21
C ASP A 39 -3.98 -3.79 -5.95
N GLY A 40 -4.78 -4.84 -6.19
CA GLY A 40 -4.36 -6.07 -6.87
C GLY A 40 -5.53 -6.77 -7.56
N GLY A 41 -5.24 -7.69 -8.48
CA GLY A 41 -6.26 -8.50 -9.14
C GLY A 41 -6.76 -9.61 -8.23
N HIS A 42 -8.07 -9.79 -8.10
CA HIS A 42 -8.65 -10.85 -7.25
C HIS A 42 -8.34 -12.28 -7.71
N THR A 43 -7.97 -12.46 -8.98
CA THR A 43 -7.51 -13.76 -9.52
C THR A 43 -6.00 -13.78 -9.79
N ASP A 44 -5.24 -12.82 -9.25
CA ASP A 44 -3.78 -12.83 -9.34
C ASP A 44 -3.21 -14.04 -8.55
N LEU A 45 -2.40 -14.85 -9.24
CA LEU A 45 -1.79 -16.06 -8.67
C LEU A 45 -0.55 -15.76 -7.82
N TRP A 46 0.02 -14.56 -7.93
CA TRP A 46 1.25 -14.15 -7.26
C TRP A 46 1.01 -13.16 -6.12
N VAL A 47 -0.08 -12.39 -6.19
CA VAL A 47 -0.41 -11.36 -5.20
C VAL A 47 -1.78 -11.61 -4.59
N THR A 48 -1.79 -12.02 -3.33
CA THR A 48 -3.01 -12.19 -2.54
C THR A 48 -3.37 -10.93 -1.75
N GLU A 49 -4.59 -10.86 -1.21
CA GLU A 49 -5.00 -9.78 -0.31
C GLU A 49 -4.06 -9.63 0.89
N ALA A 50 -3.56 -10.74 1.45
CA ALA A 50 -2.62 -10.71 2.57
C ALA A 50 -1.31 -9.98 2.20
N HIS A 51 -0.83 -10.14 0.95
CA HIS A 51 0.32 -9.40 0.46
C HIS A 51 0.03 -7.90 0.37
N LEU A 52 -1.16 -7.50 -0.09
CA LEU A 52 -1.58 -6.09 -0.12
C LEU A 52 -1.67 -5.50 1.29
N LEU A 53 -2.32 -6.21 2.22
CA LEU A 53 -2.46 -5.79 3.62
C LEU A 53 -1.11 -5.66 4.34
N ALA A 54 -0.10 -6.43 3.94
CA ALA A 54 1.23 -6.31 4.51
C ALA A 54 1.85 -4.91 4.31
N TRP A 55 1.37 -4.12 3.35
CA TRP A 55 1.82 -2.74 3.14
C TRP A 55 1.31 -1.76 4.21
N ALA A 56 0.25 -2.10 4.94
CA ALA A 56 -0.29 -1.24 6.01
C ALA A 56 0.77 -0.86 7.05
N GLN A 57 1.72 -1.76 7.31
CA GLN A 57 2.80 -1.56 8.28
C GLN A 57 3.77 -0.43 7.89
N PHE A 58 3.72 0.05 6.65
CA PHE A 58 4.62 1.09 6.14
C PHE A 58 4.01 2.50 6.20
N THR A 59 2.73 2.65 6.49
CA THR A 59 2.12 3.98 6.69
C THR A 59 1.79 4.21 8.17
N GLN A 60 1.77 5.47 8.58
CA GLN A 60 1.30 5.89 9.92
C GLN A 60 -0.16 6.36 9.89
N SER A 61 -0.76 6.44 8.69
CA SER A 61 -2.12 6.89 8.47
C SER A 61 -3.04 5.73 8.10
N TYR A 62 -4.27 6.05 7.73
CA TYR A 62 -5.22 5.08 7.22
C TYR A 62 -4.66 4.37 5.98
N PHE A 63 -4.85 3.05 5.95
CA PHE A 63 -4.47 2.17 4.86
C PHE A 63 -5.65 1.32 4.42
N LYS A 64 -5.78 1.09 3.12
CA LYS A 64 -6.78 0.19 2.54
C LYS A 64 -6.16 -0.70 1.47
N ALA A 65 -6.51 -1.98 1.49
CA ALA A 65 -6.28 -2.91 0.39
C ALA A 65 -7.56 -3.02 -0.45
N VAL A 66 -7.43 -3.12 -1.77
CA VAL A 66 -8.55 -3.31 -2.69
C VAL A 66 -8.24 -4.42 -3.68
N LEU A 67 -9.14 -5.39 -3.82
CA LEU A 67 -9.08 -6.37 -4.88
C LEU A 67 -9.99 -5.95 -6.04
N LEU A 68 -9.43 -5.93 -7.25
CA LEU A 68 -10.10 -5.53 -8.47
C LEU A 68 -10.33 -6.74 -9.39
N HIS A 69 -11.32 -6.61 -10.28
CA HIS A 69 -11.58 -7.64 -11.28
C HIS A 69 -10.38 -7.77 -12.23
N GLY A 70 -9.91 -9.00 -12.47
CA GLY A 70 -8.73 -9.31 -13.27
C GLY A 70 -7.65 -10.07 -12.49
N GLY A 71 -6.64 -10.52 -13.22
CA GLY A 71 -5.43 -11.17 -12.68
C GLY A 71 -4.29 -10.17 -12.47
N HIS A 72 -3.04 -10.60 -12.67
CA HIS A 72 -1.86 -9.75 -12.46
C HIS A 72 -1.86 -8.45 -13.28
N PHE A 73 -2.50 -8.46 -14.45
CA PHE A 73 -2.63 -7.31 -15.33
C PHE A 73 -3.99 -6.61 -15.24
N TYR A 74 -4.69 -6.73 -14.10
CA TYR A 74 -6.02 -6.13 -13.85
C TYR A 74 -6.11 -4.66 -14.30
N TYR A 75 -5.04 -3.88 -14.12
CA TYR A 75 -5.00 -2.46 -14.46
C TYR A 75 -5.04 -2.18 -15.98
N ARG A 76 -4.65 -3.15 -16.82
CA ARG A 76 -4.80 -3.07 -18.27
C ARG A 76 -6.19 -3.50 -18.72
N GLU A 77 -6.72 -4.53 -18.08
CA GLU A 77 -7.98 -5.18 -18.45
C GLU A 77 -9.20 -4.40 -17.94
N ASN A 78 -9.04 -3.68 -16.82
CA ASN A 78 -10.11 -2.99 -16.12
C ASN A 78 -9.67 -1.61 -15.61
N LEU A 79 -9.19 -0.76 -16.52
CA LEU A 79 -8.76 0.60 -16.18
C LEU A 79 -9.87 1.44 -15.51
N GLN A 80 -11.13 1.25 -15.93
CA GLN A 80 -12.27 1.93 -15.32
C GLN A 80 -12.45 1.55 -13.85
N GLY A 81 -12.32 0.26 -13.52
CA GLY A 81 -12.34 -0.21 -12.13
C GLY A 81 -11.23 0.38 -11.29
N VAL A 82 -10.01 0.48 -11.84
CA VAL A 82 -8.87 1.16 -11.18
C VAL A 82 -9.19 2.62 -10.91
N CYS A 83 -9.62 3.38 -11.93
CA CYS A 83 -9.97 4.80 -11.76
C CYS A 83 -11.08 5.00 -10.73
N HIS A 84 -12.10 4.15 -10.74
CA HIS A 84 -13.18 4.20 -9.76
C HIS A 84 -12.67 3.97 -8.33
N ALA A 85 -11.79 2.98 -8.14
CA ALA A 85 -11.23 2.66 -6.83
C ALA A 85 -10.37 3.82 -6.29
N ILE A 86 -9.54 4.44 -7.15
CA ILE A 86 -8.76 5.64 -6.81
C ILE A 86 -9.68 6.79 -6.39
N ASN A 87 -10.71 7.10 -7.19
CA ASN A 87 -11.63 8.21 -6.89
C ASN A 87 -12.41 7.98 -5.59
N THR A 88 -12.76 6.73 -5.30
CA THR A 88 -13.40 6.34 -4.04
C THR A 88 -12.47 6.58 -2.86
N ALA A 89 -11.21 6.14 -2.95
CA ALA A 89 -10.20 6.35 -1.92
C ALA A 89 -9.94 7.84 -1.64
N LEU A 90 -9.86 8.66 -2.69
CA LEU A 90 -9.72 10.11 -2.55
C LEU A 90 -10.93 10.74 -1.84
N SER A 91 -12.14 10.34 -2.23
CA SER A 91 -13.37 10.86 -1.61
C SER A 91 -13.50 10.44 -0.14
N GLU A 92 -13.12 9.20 0.19
CA GLU A 92 -13.05 8.72 1.57
C GLU A 92 -12.05 9.54 2.41
N ASN A 93 -10.88 9.86 1.85
CA ASN A 93 -9.88 10.69 2.52
C ASN A 93 -10.40 12.10 2.79
N ASP A 94 -11.04 12.74 1.80
CA ASP A 94 -11.60 14.09 1.95
C ASP A 94 -12.68 14.13 3.04
N ASN A 95 -13.57 13.14 3.08
CA ASN A 95 -14.58 13.03 4.12
C ASN A 95 -13.97 12.86 5.51
N ARG A 96 -12.89 12.08 5.62
CA ARG A 96 -12.16 11.91 6.90
C ARG A 96 -11.53 13.21 7.37
N ARG A 97 -10.91 13.98 6.47
CA ARG A 97 -10.29 15.27 6.81
C ARG A 97 -11.31 16.25 7.37
N LYS A 98 -12.48 16.37 6.72
CA LYS A 98 -13.59 17.24 7.19
C LYS A 98 -14.03 16.91 8.62
N ILE A 99 -14.17 15.63 8.96
CA ILE A 99 -14.56 15.19 10.32
C ILE A 99 -13.50 15.56 11.38
N THR A 100 -12.22 15.52 11.03
CA THR A 100 -11.14 15.91 11.95
C THR A 100 -11.01 17.42 12.14
N ASP A 101 -11.33 18.23 11.13
CA ASP A 101 -11.20 19.70 11.20
C ASP A 101 -12.40 20.37 11.93
N GLU A 102 -13.51 19.65 12.12
CA GLU A 102 -14.71 20.10 12.85
C GLU A 102 -14.68 19.81 14.37
N LYS A 103 -13.54 19.36 14.91
CA LYS A 103 -13.33 19.09 16.34
C LYS A 103 -12.28 20.00 16.96
#